data_AF-A0A1V2RAY0-F1
#
_entry.id   AF-A0A1V2RAY0-F1
#
_cell.length_a   1.000
_cell.length_b   1.000
_cell.length_c   1.000
_cell.angle_alpha   90.00
_cell.angle_beta   90.00
_cell.angle_gamma   90.00
#
_symmetry.space_group_name_H-M   'P 1'
#
loop_
_entity.id
_entity.type
_entity.pdbx_description
1 polymer ?
#
loop_
_entity_poly.entity_id
_entity_poly.type
_entity_poly.pdbx_seq_one_letter_code
_entity_poly.pdbx_strand_id
1 'polypeptide(L)'
;MGVLRGPRVLLPHGAGFGKSISNEGTPHAASGLDTAYLAPGDRPLASLHALAHPDQITRLASINPHAASRASVVGDPTLERILASVSHRDRYRAALGTGARALIALTSTWGPESLLRRHPSLPLDLATHLPYDSFQLALILHPNEWALLGTLDLVECLNPALEAGMLLAAPFEEWAAVLVAADAVVTDHGSTALYAAALDRPIIAAYDGGDELIPGSPIARLLACSPRLDSSALETALAAHRPGTAREIARSAFAEQGNALERLRAALYELLELPPPPAPVEPRPLPPPTTPRAPAAFAVDIRIDGSTVRVERLPAHTTTSAVHHLAAEHGTAGERQARSSGVLYRRARPPSEAAPHRSVWTVDGWTAHILDDYPGCRTAAVILSPTQCVARTRSGTPVSVHIEPRTENGRVLYADPAAVLSAVHAWLLGYDDLPAVLTCVSGGRGFAVSLAPATAGEGTREL
;
A
#
# COMPACT_ATOMS: atom_id res chain seq x y z
N MET A 1 -30.19 -20.79 -0.35
CA MET A 1 -30.30 -20.69 -1.82
C MET A 1 -31.62 -21.19 -2.43
N GLY A 2 -32.58 -21.73 -1.67
CA GLY A 2 -33.87 -22.23 -2.22
C GLY A 2 -34.86 -21.16 -2.71
N VAL A 3 -34.57 -19.87 -2.52
CA VAL A 3 -35.49 -18.76 -2.83
C VAL A 3 -35.26 -18.16 -4.22
N LEU A 4 -34.09 -18.41 -4.84
CA LEU A 4 -33.76 -17.92 -6.18
C LEU A 4 -34.29 -18.88 -7.26
N ARG A 5 -35.18 -18.39 -8.13
CA ARG A 5 -35.72 -19.10 -9.30
C ARG A 5 -34.92 -18.75 -10.55
N GLY A 6 -34.73 -19.71 -11.45
CA GLY A 6 -34.03 -19.53 -12.74
C GLY A 6 -32.64 -20.17 -12.81
N PRO A 7 -31.96 -20.07 -13.97
CA PRO A 7 -30.59 -20.53 -14.15
C PRO A 7 -29.64 -19.90 -13.13
N ARG A 8 -28.72 -20.70 -12.59
CA ARG A 8 -27.74 -20.24 -11.59
C ARG A 8 -26.33 -20.36 -12.13
N VAL A 9 -25.55 -19.30 -12.00
CA VAL A 9 -24.14 -19.30 -12.40
C VAL A 9 -23.29 -19.10 -11.17
N LEU A 10 -22.34 -20.00 -10.96
CA LEU A 10 -21.39 -19.93 -9.86
C LEU A 10 -20.06 -19.40 -10.39
N LEU A 11 -19.63 -18.26 -9.85
CA LEU A 11 -18.29 -17.71 -10.05
C LEU A 11 -17.44 -17.99 -8.80
N PRO A 12 -16.19 -18.42 -8.95
CA PRO A 12 -15.29 -18.65 -7.83
C PRO A 12 -15.01 -17.36 -7.04
N HIS A 13 -15.00 -17.46 -5.71
CA HIS A 13 -14.48 -16.42 -4.84
C HIS A 13 -12.98 -16.66 -4.58
N GLY A 14 -12.14 -15.99 -5.36
CA GLY A 14 -10.69 -16.10 -5.30
C GLY A 14 -10.09 -17.07 -6.32
N ALA A 15 -8.85 -16.79 -6.71
CA ALA A 15 -8.15 -17.52 -7.75
C ALA A 15 -7.57 -18.86 -7.27
N GLY A 16 -7.60 -19.87 -8.14
CA GLY A 16 -6.76 -21.07 -8.03
C GLY A 16 -7.16 -22.13 -6.99
N PHE A 17 -8.23 -21.95 -6.22
CA PHE A 17 -8.77 -22.98 -5.29
C PHE A 17 -7.72 -23.60 -4.35
N GLY A 18 -6.96 -22.72 -3.68
CA GLY A 18 -5.81 -23.11 -2.86
C GLY A 18 -6.07 -23.27 -1.36
N LYS A 19 -7.27 -22.93 -0.88
CA LYS A 19 -7.61 -22.94 0.55
C LYS A 19 -8.73 -23.93 0.85
N SER A 20 -8.53 -24.79 1.85
CA SER A 20 -9.58 -25.53 2.55
C SER A 20 -9.94 -24.83 3.86
N ILE A 21 -11.19 -25.00 4.31
CA ILE A 21 -11.68 -24.41 5.56
C ILE A 21 -11.83 -25.54 6.57
N SER A 22 -11.07 -25.48 7.66
CA SER A 22 -11.16 -26.47 8.73
C SER A 22 -12.55 -26.44 9.36
N ASN A 23 -13.14 -27.62 9.57
CA ASN A 23 -14.49 -27.82 10.12
C ASN A 23 -15.67 -27.42 9.21
N GLU A 24 -15.42 -27.10 7.94
CA GLU A 24 -16.48 -26.94 6.95
C GLU A 24 -16.20 -27.77 5.69
N GLY A 25 -17.23 -28.44 5.15
CA GLY A 25 -17.10 -29.22 3.93
C GLY A 25 -16.18 -30.44 4.08
N THR A 26 -15.57 -30.85 2.97
CA THR A 26 -14.64 -31.97 2.89
C THR A 26 -13.22 -31.48 3.21
N PRO A 27 -12.50 -32.12 4.15
CA PRO A 27 -11.10 -31.78 4.44
C PRO A 27 -10.22 -31.78 3.18
N HIS A 28 -9.34 -30.78 3.07
CA HIS A 28 -8.43 -30.57 1.93
C HIS A 28 -9.13 -30.32 0.57
N ALA A 29 -10.44 -30.12 0.56
CA ALA A 29 -11.17 -29.66 -0.61
C ALA A 29 -11.35 -28.14 -0.56
N ALA A 30 -11.21 -27.49 -1.73
CA ALA A 30 -11.56 -26.09 -1.85
C ALA A 30 -13.07 -25.96 -1.97
N SER A 31 -13.69 -25.05 -1.21
CA SER A 31 -15.16 -24.92 -1.14
C SER A 31 -15.84 -24.80 -2.51
N GLY A 32 -15.24 -24.06 -3.45
CA GLY A 32 -15.79 -23.90 -4.80
C GLY A 32 -15.58 -25.10 -5.74
N LEU A 33 -14.91 -26.16 -5.30
CA LEU A 33 -14.76 -27.46 -5.99
C LEU A 33 -15.27 -28.64 -5.16
N ASP A 34 -15.79 -28.40 -3.96
CA ASP A 34 -16.17 -29.44 -3.01
C ASP A 34 -17.62 -29.88 -3.22
N THR A 35 -17.81 -31.18 -3.41
CA THR A 35 -19.12 -31.83 -3.56
C THR A 35 -20.11 -31.48 -2.46
N ALA A 36 -19.64 -31.31 -1.22
CA ALA A 36 -20.49 -30.98 -0.08
C ALA A 36 -21.27 -29.67 -0.30
N TYR A 37 -20.69 -28.73 -1.05
CA TYR A 37 -21.33 -27.45 -1.38
C TYR A 37 -21.96 -27.41 -2.77
N LEU A 38 -21.40 -28.15 -3.74
CA LEU A 38 -21.83 -28.04 -5.14
C LEU A 38 -23.05 -28.90 -5.49
N ALA A 39 -23.40 -29.90 -4.67
CA ALA A 39 -24.56 -30.76 -4.91
C ALA A 39 -25.20 -31.29 -3.61
N PRO A 40 -25.74 -30.43 -2.74
CA PRO A 40 -26.50 -30.90 -1.57
C PRO A 40 -27.79 -31.62 -2.03
N GLY A 41 -27.76 -32.95 -2.05
CA GLY A 41 -28.92 -33.83 -2.29
C GLY A 41 -29.20 -34.19 -3.76
N ASP A 42 -28.22 -34.75 -4.47
CA ASP A 42 -28.30 -35.30 -5.85
C ASP A 42 -28.84 -34.35 -6.94
N ARG A 43 -29.06 -33.08 -6.63
CA ARG A 43 -29.47 -32.06 -7.59
C ARG A 43 -28.33 -31.09 -7.88
N PRO A 44 -28.01 -30.85 -9.16
CA PRO A 44 -26.99 -29.86 -9.54
C PRO A 44 -27.39 -28.46 -9.06
N LEU A 45 -26.50 -27.83 -8.30
CA LEU A 45 -26.73 -26.51 -7.72
C LEU A 45 -26.78 -25.39 -8.76
N ALA A 46 -25.95 -25.49 -9.79
CA ALA A 46 -25.75 -24.47 -10.82
C ALA A 46 -26.09 -25.00 -12.23
N SER A 47 -26.53 -24.08 -13.09
CA SER A 47 -26.61 -24.27 -14.54
C SER A 47 -25.23 -24.12 -15.20
N LEU A 48 -24.35 -23.30 -14.60
CA LEU A 48 -22.98 -23.08 -15.07
C LEU A 48 -22.02 -22.88 -13.89
N HIS A 49 -20.91 -23.62 -13.91
CA HIS A 49 -19.72 -23.33 -13.10
C HIS A 49 -18.73 -22.56 -13.98
N ALA A 50 -18.62 -21.26 -13.77
CA ALA A 50 -17.81 -20.35 -14.56
C ALA A 50 -16.37 -20.33 -14.01
N LEU A 51 -15.52 -21.23 -14.50
CA LEU A 51 -14.18 -21.46 -13.97
C LEU A 51 -13.11 -20.68 -14.75
N ALA A 52 -11.98 -20.39 -14.08
CA ALA A 52 -10.93 -19.55 -14.61
C ALA A 52 -9.84 -20.31 -15.40
N HIS A 53 -9.73 -21.63 -15.22
CA HIS A 53 -8.68 -22.44 -15.86
C HIS A 53 -9.13 -23.89 -16.13
N PRO A 54 -8.71 -24.54 -17.25
CA PRO A 54 -9.06 -25.93 -17.57
C PRO A 54 -8.75 -26.95 -16.47
N ASP A 55 -7.65 -26.79 -15.75
CA ASP A 55 -7.28 -27.69 -14.63
C ASP A 55 -8.34 -27.71 -13.53
N GLN A 56 -9.10 -26.63 -13.36
CA GLN A 56 -10.17 -26.53 -12.38
C GLN A 56 -11.36 -27.41 -12.79
N ILE A 57 -11.67 -27.47 -14.10
CA ILE A 57 -12.66 -28.42 -14.64
C ILE A 57 -12.16 -29.86 -14.46
N THR A 58 -10.88 -30.12 -14.76
CA THR A 58 -10.28 -31.45 -14.59
C THR A 58 -10.37 -31.92 -13.13
N ARG A 59 -10.03 -31.04 -12.17
CA ARG A 59 -10.17 -31.31 -10.75
C ARG A 59 -11.62 -31.52 -10.35
N LEU A 60 -12.55 -30.69 -10.83
CA LEU A 60 -13.97 -30.86 -10.57
C LEU A 60 -14.49 -32.19 -11.12
N ALA A 61 -14.08 -32.60 -12.33
CA ALA A 61 -14.51 -33.84 -12.96
C ALA A 61 -14.07 -35.08 -12.18
N SER A 62 -12.90 -35.03 -11.54
CA SER A 62 -12.40 -36.12 -10.70
C SER A 62 -13.21 -36.34 -9.41
N ILE A 63 -13.89 -35.29 -8.93
CA ILE A 63 -14.64 -35.31 -7.66
C ILE A 63 -16.16 -35.38 -7.92
N ASN A 64 -16.65 -34.65 -8.92
CA ASN A 64 -18.05 -34.55 -9.31
C ASN A 64 -18.21 -34.40 -10.83
N PRO A 65 -18.28 -35.52 -11.58
CA PRO A 65 -18.47 -35.50 -13.03
C PRO A 65 -19.73 -34.75 -13.48
N HIS A 66 -20.81 -34.80 -12.68
CA HIS A 66 -22.06 -34.13 -13.01
C HIS A 66 -21.95 -32.59 -12.87
N ALA A 67 -21.22 -32.08 -11.88
CA ALA A 67 -20.94 -30.65 -11.77
C ALA A 67 -19.99 -30.20 -12.89
N ALA A 68 -18.98 -31.02 -13.20
CA ALA A 68 -18.02 -30.74 -14.27
C ALA A 68 -18.66 -30.69 -15.67
N SER A 69 -19.69 -31.51 -15.94
CA SER A 69 -20.42 -31.45 -17.22
C SER A 69 -21.18 -30.14 -17.42
N ARG A 70 -21.26 -29.29 -16.39
CA ARG A 70 -21.86 -27.94 -16.40
C ARG A 70 -20.81 -26.85 -16.16
N ALA A 71 -19.53 -27.17 -16.26
CA ALA A 71 -18.45 -26.21 -16.09
C ALA A 71 -17.94 -25.72 -17.44
N SER A 72 -17.61 -24.43 -17.52
CA SER A 72 -16.96 -23.83 -18.68
C SER A 72 -15.82 -22.93 -18.23
N VAL A 73 -14.77 -22.87 -19.05
CA VAL A 73 -13.66 -21.94 -18.82
C VAL A 73 -14.08 -20.58 -19.36
N VAL A 74 -14.39 -19.67 -18.45
CA VAL A 74 -14.69 -18.27 -18.79
C VAL A 74 -13.53 -17.34 -18.47
N GLY A 75 -12.45 -17.81 -17.85
CA GLY A 75 -11.37 -16.95 -17.35
C GLY A 75 -11.72 -16.25 -16.03
N ASP A 76 -10.97 -15.21 -15.67
CA ASP A 76 -11.15 -14.48 -14.40
C ASP A 76 -11.47 -12.98 -14.65
N PRO A 77 -12.72 -12.55 -14.42
CA PRO A 77 -13.12 -11.14 -14.56
C PRO A 77 -12.35 -10.17 -13.67
N THR A 78 -11.87 -10.62 -12.51
CA THR A 78 -11.10 -9.79 -11.57
C THR A 78 -9.70 -9.54 -12.12
N LEU A 79 -9.03 -10.59 -12.60
CA LEU A 79 -7.73 -10.45 -13.25
C LEU A 79 -7.84 -9.56 -14.49
N GLU A 80 -8.88 -9.72 -15.31
CA GLU A 80 -9.05 -8.89 -16.50
C GLU A 80 -9.17 -7.40 -16.16
N ARG A 81 -9.94 -7.04 -15.13
CA ARG A 81 -10.00 -5.66 -14.64
C ARG A 81 -8.67 -5.16 -14.08
N ILE A 82 -7.91 -6.03 -13.40
CA ILE A 82 -6.55 -5.70 -12.91
C ILE A 82 -5.60 -5.43 -14.07
N LEU A 83 -5.59 -6.29 -15.10
CA LEU A 83 -4.75 -6.15 -16.29
C LEU A 83 -5.10 -4.89 -17.09
N ALA A 84 -6.40 -4.62 -17.26
CA ALA A 84 -6.89 -3.37 -17.88
C ALA A 84 -6.48 -2.11 -17.09
N SER A 85 -6.15 -2.27 -15.79
CA SER A 85 -5.77 -1.17 -14.92
C SER A 85 -4.26 -0.93 -14.82
N VAL A 86 -3.41 -1.74 -15.47
CA VAL A 86 -1.95 -1.66 -15.35
C VAL A 86 -1.40 -0.31 -15.80
N SER A 87 -1.94 0.26 -16.88
CA SER A 87 -1.53 1.58 -17.38
C SER A 87 -1.85 2.73 -16.41
N HIS A 88 -2.74 2.51 -15.44
CA HIS A 88 -3.10 3.49 -14.42
C HIS A 88 -2.18 3.46 -13.19
N ARG A 89 -1.13 2.64 -13.19
CA ARG A 89 -0.20 2.52 -12.05
C ARG A 89 0.30 3.85 -11.52
N ASP A 90 0.72 4.76 -12.40
CA ASP A 90 1.23 6.08 -11.98
C ASP A 90 0.13 6.94 -11.34
N ARG A 91 -1.11 6.86 -11.84
CA ARG A 91 -2.27 7.51 -11.22
C ARG A 91 -2.55 6.95 -9.83
N TYR A 92 -2.47 5.64 -9.64
CA TYR A 92 -2.69 5.03 -8.33
C TYR A 92 -1.59 5.40 -7.34
N ARG A 93 -0.33 5.39 -7.76
CA ARG A 93 0.81 5.84 -6.93
C ARG A 93 0.74 7.32 -6.57
N ALA A 94 0.22 8.15 -7.48
CA ALA A 94 -0.03 9.57 -7.20
C ALA A 94 -1.11 9.75 -6.13
N ALA A 95 -2.23 9.01 -6.22
CA ALA A 95 -3.31 9.03 -5.22
C ALA A 95 -2.84 8.57 -3.83
N LEU A 96 -1.94 7.58 -3.79
CA LEU A 96 -1.31 7.06 -2.57
C LEU A 96 -0.20 7.97 -2.00
N GLY A 97 0.26 8.98 -2.74
CA GLY A 97 1.44 9.75 -2.37
C GLY A 97 2.72 8.91 -2.27
N THR A 98 2.83 7.81 -3.03
CA THR A 98 3.97 6.89 -2.94
C THR A 98 5.28 7.55 -3.38
N GLY A 99 5.22 8.38 -4.42
CA GLY A 99 6.41 9.00 -5.00
C GLY A 99 7.43 7.94 -5.42
N ALA A 100 8.67 8.13 -4.98
CA ALA A 100 9.81 7.27 -5.31
C ALA A 100 10.01 6.09 -4.34
N ARG A 101 9.15 5.95 -3.32
CA ARG A 101 9.19 4.86 -2.33
C ARG A 101 8.79 3.53 -2.95
N ALA A 102 9.28 2.43 -2.38
CA ALA A 102 8.78 1.09 -2.67
C ALA A 102 7.46 0.86 -1.91
N LEU A 103 6.37 0.61 -2.64
CA LEU A 103 5.07 0.25 -2.04
C LEU A 103 4.99 -1.26 -1.83
N ILE A 104 4.90 -1.69 -0.57
CA ILE A 104 4.82 -3.10 -0.19
C ILE A 104 3.39 -3.38 0.28
N ALA A 105 2.70 -4.28 -0.41
CA ALA A 105 1.37 -4.71 -0.01
C ALA A 105 1.45 -5.99 0.82
N LEU A 106 0.95 -5.95 2.05
CA LEU A 106 0.69 -7.13 2.87
C LEU A 106 -0.72 -7.63 2.55
N THR A 107 -0.86 -8.92 2.25
CA THR A 107 -2.15 -9.56 2.04
C THR A 107 -2.37 -10.63 3.10
N SER A 108 -3.51 -10.53 3.80
CA SER A 108 -3.94 -11.53 4.77
C SER A 108 -5.24 -12.18 4.33
N THR A 109 -5.25 -13.51 4.36
CA THR A 109 -6.49 -14.29 4.39
C THR A 109 -7.25 -14.06 5.70
N TRP A 110 -8.23 -14.92 5.97
CA TRP A 110 -9.00 -14.99 7.21
C TRP A 110 -8.82 -16.38 7.84
N GLY A 111 -9.12 -16.51 9.12
CA GLY A 111 -9.00 -17.78 9.84
C GLY A 111 -7.66 -17.96 10.56
N PRO A 112 -7.47 -19.08 11.27
CA PRO A 112 -6.36 -19.30 12.21
C PRO A 112 -4.96 -19.33 11.56
N GLU A 113 -4.85 -19.53 10.25
CA GLU A 113 -3.58 -19.54 9.53
C GLU A 113 -3.33 -18.27 8.70
N SER A 114 -4.17 -17.23 8.89
CA SER A 114 -3.96 -15.96 8.20
C SER A 114 -2.78 -15.19 8.75
N LEU A 115 -2.18 -14.35 7.90
CA LEU A 115 -1.05 -13.49 8.27
C LEU A 115 -1.36 -12.66 9.50
N LEU A 116 -2.53 -11.99 9.54
CA LEU A 116 -2.88 -11.12 10.65
C LEU A 116 -3.15 -11.90 11.96
N ARG A 117 -3.60 -13.16 11.87
CA ARG A 117 -3.83 -14.00 13.05
C ARG A 117 -2.56 -14.61 13.62
N ARG A 118 -1.63 -15.06 12.75
CA ARG A 118 -0.35 -15.63 13.17
C ARG A 118 0.67 -14.57 13.57
N HIS A 119 0.64 -13.41 12.90
CA HIS A 119 1.59 -12.31 13.07
C HIS A 119 0.87 -10.98 13.29
N PRO A 120 0.12 -10.81 14.40
CA PRO A 120 -0.68 -9.60 14.64
C PRO A 120 0.16 -8.31 14.77
N SER A 121 1.42 -8.41 15.20
CA SER A 121 2.34 -7.26 15.29
C SER A 121 2.99 -6.89 13.95
N LEU A 122 3.05 -7.80 12.98
CA LEU A 122 3.83 -7.63 11.76
C LEU A 122 3.52 -6.33 10.99
N PRO A 123 2.25 -5.90 10.82
CA PRO A 123 1.96 -4.63 10.16
C PRO A 123 2.61 -3.44 10.88
N LEU A 124 2.57 -3.42 12.22
CA LEU A 124 3.22 -2.38 13.01
C LEU A 124 4.73 -2.52 12.97
N ASP A 125 5.27 -3.72 13.12
CA ASP A 125 6.70 -3.97 13.11
C ASP A 125 7.33 -3.47 11.80
N LEU A 126 6.75 -3.80 10.65
CA LEU A 126 7.23 -3.29 9.37
C LEU A 126 7.07 -1.77 9.25
N ALA A 127 5.94 -1.20 9.68
CA ALA A 127 5.68 0.24 9.57
C ALA A 127 6.64 1.09 10.40
N THR A 128 7.31 0.48 11.37
CA THR A 128 8.12 1.17 12.39
C THR A 128 9.61 0.89 12.26
N HIS A 129 9.98 -0.17 11.55
CA HIS A 129 11.38 -0.53 11.28
C HIS A 129 11.83 -0.18 9.85
N LEU A 130 10.90 0.01 8.91
CA LEU A 130 11.25 0.40 7.55
C LEU A 130 11.35 1.93 7.42
N PRO A 131 12.42 2.47 6.82
CA PRO A 131 12.56 3.90 6.58
C PRO A 131 11.39 4.48 5.77
N TYR A 132 10.70 5.47 6.33
CA TYR A 132 9.50 6.06 5.75
C TYR A 132 9.72 6.67 4.36
N ASP A 133 10.93 7.18 4.11
CA ASP A 133 11.33 7.78 2.83
C ASP A 133 11.75 6.75 1.77
N SER A 134 11.95 5.50 2.16
CA SER A 134 12.29 4.39 1.26
C SER A 134 11.09 3.50 0.97
N PHE A 135 10.20 3.32 1.95
CA PHE A 135 9.10 2.36 1.90
C PHE A 135 7.74 2.99 2.22
N GLN A 136 6.70 2.43 1.61
CA GLN A 136 5.32 2.64 1.98
C GLN A 136 4.63 1.29 2.13
N LEU A 137 3.76 1.14 3.11
CA LEU A 137 3.06 -0.11 3.38
C LEU A 137 1.57 0.02 3.11
N ALA A 138 0.97 -1.05 2.62
CA ALA A 138 -0.48 -1.21 2.53
C ALA A 138 -0.89 -2.59 3.04
N LEU A 139 -2.01 -2.68 3.74
CA LEU A 139 -2.60 -3.91 4.22
C LEU A 139 -3.91 -4.18 3.48
N ILE A 140 -4.00 -5.37 2.87
CA ILE A 140 -5.16 -5.89 2.17
C ILE A 140 -5.68 -7.08 2.99
N LEU A 141 -6.87 -6.93 3.57
CA LEU A 141 -7.52 -7.97 4.35
C LEU A 141 -8.62 -8.64 3.53
N HIS A 142 -8.76 -9.95 3.72
CA HIS A 142 -9.87 -10.70 3.15
C HIS A 142 -11.23 -10.14 3.66
N PRO A 143 -12.28 -10.04 2.83
CA PRO A 143 -13.58 -9.50 3.23
C PRO A 143 -14.22 -10.17 4.46
N ASN A 144 -13.96 -11.47 4.67
CA ASN A 144 -14.44 -12.17 5.87
C ASN A 144 -13.83 -11.63 7.17
N GLU A 145 -12.61 -11.08 7.15
CA GLU A 145 -12.01 -10.47 8.35
C GLU A 145 -12.74 -9.15 8.69
N TRP A 146 -13.11 -8.37 7.66
CA TRP A 146 -13.97 -7.20 7.81
C TRP A 146 -15.34 -7.54 8.37
N ALA A 147 -15.95 -8.63 7.90
CA ALA A 147 -17.24 -9.07 8.40
C ALA A 147 -17.17 -9.59 9.85
N LEU A 148 -16.06 -10.24 10.22
CA LEU A 148 -15.86 -10.82 11.55
C LEU A 148 -15.62 -9.76 12.62
N LEU A 149 -14.72 -8.80 12.35
CA LEU A 149 -14.30 -7.80 13.33
C LEU A 149 -15.09 -6.49 13.21
N GLY A 150 -15.64 -6.19 12.04
CA GLY A 150 -16.23 -4.88 11.76
C GLY A 150 -15.17 -3.79 11.56
N THR A 151 -15.58 -2.69 10.94
CA THR A 151 -14.68 -1.59 10.59
C THR A 151 -14.05 -0.91 11.80
N LEU A 152 -14.81 -0.72 12.89
CA LEU A 152 -14.33 -0.02 14.07
C LEU A 152 -13.18 -0.79 14.74
N ASP A 153 -13.41 -2.05 15.11
CA ASP A 153 -12.42 -2.88 15.81
C ASP A 153 -11.16 -3.10 14.96
N LEU A 154 -11.32 -3.26 13.64
CA LEU A 154 -10.18 -3.33 12.72
C LEU A 154 -9.33 -2.06 12.75
N VAL A 155 -9.97 -0.89 12.64
CA VAL A 155 -9.27 0.40 12.64
C VAL A 155 -8.61 0.63 14.00
N GLU A 156 -9.28 0.35 15.11
CA GLU A 156 -8.71 0.49 16.45
C GLU A 156 -7.50 -0.43 16.67
N CYS A 157 -7.60 -1.70 16.28
CA CYS A 157 -6.51 -2.67 16.39
C CYS A 157 -5.30 -2.28 15.54
N LEU A 158 -5.53 -1.78 14.33
CA LEU A 158 -4.48 -1.39 13.38
C LEU A 158 -4.02 0.06 13.55
N ASN A 159 -4.65 0.85 14.43
CA ASN A 159 -4.43 2.29 14.54
C ASN A 159 -2.94 2.67 14.69
N PRO A 160 -2.12 1.97 15.50
CA PRO A 160 -0.69 2.27 15.58
C PRO A 160 0.05 2.17 14.24
N ALA A 161 -0.31 1.19 13.40
CA ALA A 161 0.29 1.03 12.07
C ALA A 161 -0.29 2.05 11.07
N LEU A 162 -1.56 2.41 11.19
CA LEU A 162 -2.19 3.46 10.37
C LEU A 162 -1.59 4.85 10.66
N GLU A 163 -1.35 5.18 11.93
CA GLU A 163 -0.67 6.41 12.35
C GLU A 163 0.83 6.39 11.98
N ALA A 164 1.41 5.20 11.76
CA ALA A 164 2.73 5.02 11.17
C ALA A 164 2.74 5.18 9.63
N GLY A 165 1.58 5.47 9.01
CA GLY A 165 1.46 5.78 7.59
C GLY A 165 1.12 4.58 6.71
N MET A 166 0.74 3.44 7.29
CA MET A 166 0.24 2.29 6.56
C MET A 166 -1.17 2.57 6.01
N LEU A 167 -1.43 2.17 4.78
CA LEU A 167 -2.79 2.14 4.21
C LEU A 167 -3.51 0.85 4.64
N LEU A 168 -4.77 0.94 5.06
CA LEU A 168 -5.68 -0.20 5.10
C LEU A 168 -6.62 -0.11 3.90
N ALA A 169 -6.47 -1.03 2.93
CA ALA A 169 -7.24 -1.01 1.70
C ALA A 169 -8.67 -1.51 1.92
N ALA A 170 -9.65 -0.80 1.37
CA ALA A 170 -11.06 -1.16 1.40
C ALA A 170 -11.32 -2.48 0.65
N PRO A 171 -12.26 -3.32 1.15
CA PRO A 171 -12.40 -4.72 0.72
C PRO A 171 -13.00 -4.92 -0.68
N PHE A 172 -13.55 -3.88 -1.31
CA PHE A 172 -14.27 -4.01 -2.58
C PHE A 172 -13.35 -3.91 -3.80
N GLU A 173 -13.02 -2.68 -4.25
CA GLU A 173 -12.25 -2.47 -5.48
C GLU A 173 -10.86 -1.86 -5.23
N GLU A 174 -10.67 -1.25 -4.05
CA GLU A 174 -9.45 -0.50 -3.71
C GLU A 174 -8.21 -1.40 -3.59
N TRP A 175 -8.35 -2.59 -2.99
CA TRP A 175 -7.25 -3.55 -2.84
C TRP A 175 -6.58 -3.89 -4.18
N ALA A 176 -7.36 -3.97 -5.26
CA ALA A 176 -6.84 -4.32 -6.58
C ALA A 176 -6.04 -3.15 -7.18
N ALA A 177 -6.45 -1.90 -6.93
CA ALA A 177 -5.71 -0.72 -7.36
C ALA A 177 -4.37 -0.58 -6.60
N VAL A 178 -4.39 -0.89 -5.29
CA VAL A 178 -3.17 -0.99 -4.47
C VAL A 178 -2.24 -2.06 -5.01
N LEU A 179 -2.77 -3.23 -5.40
CA LEU A 179 -1.98 -4.31 -5.98
C LEU A 179 -1.29 -3.92 -7.30
N VAL A 180 -1.99 -3.16 -8.16
CA VAL A 180 -1.40 -2.60 -9.39
C VAL A 180 -0.27 -1.62 -9.06
N ALA A 181 -0.45 -0.79 -8.04
CA ALA A 181 0.51 0.22 -7.59
C ALA A 181 1.76 -0.37 -6.91
N ALA A 182 1.64 -1.54 -6.29
CA ALA A 182 2.67 -2.18 -5.48
C ALA A 182 3.97 -2.47 -6.27
N ASP A 183 5.07 -2.54 -5.52
CA ASP A 183 6.39 -2.96 -5.98
C ASP A 183 6.71 -4.39 -5.52
N ALA A 184 6.17 -4.84 -4.39
CA ALA A 184 6.20 -6.23 -3.93
C ALA A 184 4.98 -6.59 -3.07
N VAL A 185 4.74 -7.89 -2.88
CA VAL A 185 3.65 -8.41 -2.05
C VAL A 185 4.17 -9.40 -1.01
N VAL A 186 3.83 -9.16 0.25
CA VAL A 186 4.01 -10.10 1.36
C VAL A 186 2.67 -10.80 1.60
N THR A 187 2.65 -12.13 1.57
CA THR A 187 1.40 -12.88 1.66
C THR A 187 1.51 -14.12 2.54
N ASP A 188 0.41 -14.48 3.18
CA ASP A 188 0.16 -15.86 3.61
C ASP A 188 -0.24 -16.74 2.40
N HIS A 189 -1.17 -17.67 2.57
CA HIS A 189 -1.68 -18.57 1.54
C HIS A 189 -2.86 -18.00 0.72
N GLY A 190 -3.04 -16.67 0.69
CA GLY A 190 -4.13 -16.02 -0.04
C GLY A 190 -4.01 -16.03 -1.56
N SER A 191 -5.15 -16.19 -2.24
CA SER A 191 -5.22 -16.13 -3.70
C SER A 191 -4.91 -14.74 -4.28
N THR A 192 -4.95 -13.68 -3.46
CA THR A 192 -4.56 -12.31 -3.86
C THR A 192 -3.13 -12.27 -4.44
N ALA A 193 -2.22 -13.10 -3.90
CA ALA A 193 -0.86 -13.19 -4.38
C ALA A 193 -0.75 -13.74 -5.83
N LEU A 194 -1.74 -14.51 -6.30
CA LEU A 194 -1.76 -14.99 -7.68
C LEU A 194 -2.02 -13.82 -8.66
N TYR A 195 -2.87 -12.86 -8.31
CA TYR A 195 -3.06 -11.66 -9.14
C TYR A 195 -1.78 -10.80 -9.17
N ALA A 196 -1.10 -10.66 -8.02
CA ALA A 196 0.19 -9.98 -7.96
C ALA A 196 1.25 -10.68 -8.81
N ALA A 197 1.30 -12.00 -8.77
CA ALA A 197 2.17 -12.81 -9.60
C ALA A 197 1.84 -12.67 -11.10
N ALA A 198 0.56 -12.59 -11.48
CA ALA A 198 0.15 -12.31 -12.87
C ALA A 198 0.62 -10.92 -13.36
N LEU A 199 0.62 -9.93 -12.46
CA LEU A 199 1.24 -8.61 -12.65
C LEU A 199 2.78 -8.64 -12.64
N ASP A 200 3.38 -9.80 -12.38
CA ASP A 200 4.82 -10.04 -12.27
C ASP A 200 5.45 -9.24 -11.12
N ARG A 201 4.73 -9.14 -10.01
CA ARG A 201 5.27 -8.58 -8.76
C ARG A 201 6.08 -9.65 -8.01
N PRO A 202 7.22 -9.27 -7.40
CA PRO A 202 7.90 -10.14 -6.44
C PRO A 202 6.96 -10.49 -5.29
N ILE A 203 6.96 -11.78 -4.93
CA ILE A 203 6.14 -12.35 -3.87
C ILE A 203 7.06 -12.79 -2.74
N ILE A 204 6.69 -12.47 -1.50
CA ILE A 204 7.40 -12.82 -0.28
C ILE A 204 6.45 -13.63 0.59
N ALA A 205 6.84 -14.84 0.94
CA ALA A 205 6.03 -15.78 1.70
C ALA A 205 6.12 -15.51 3.21
N ALA A 206 4.98 -15.23 3.82
CA ALA A 206 4.77 -15.09 5.26
C ALA A 206 3.67 -16.07 5.72
N TYR A 207 3.82 -17.34 5.32
CA TYR A 207 2.94 -18.44 5.70
C TYR A 207 3.72 -19.49 6.50
N ASP A 208 3.27 -19.75 7.73
CA ASP A 208 3.96 -20.66 8.66
C ASP A 208 3.59 -22.14 8.47
N GLY A 209 2.70 -22.45 7.52
CA GLY A 209 2.16 -23.79 7.34
C GLY A 209 0.97 -24.11 8.24
N GLY A 210 0.34 -25.24 7.91
CA GLY A 210 -0.88 -25.74 8.52
C GLY A 210 -1.68 -26.57 7.50
N ASP A 211 -2.97 -26.71 7.74
CA ASP A 211 -3.86 -27.62 6.99
C ASP A 211 -4.78 -26.87 6.01
N GLU A 212 -4.80 -25.52 6.04
CA GLU A 212 -5.63 -24.72 5.14
C GLU A 212 -5.07 -24.67 3.71
N LEU A 213 -3.74 -24.72 3.53
CA LEU A 213 -3.12 -24.68 2.20
C LEU A 213 -3.21 -26.03 1.50
N ILE A 214 -3.93 -26.08 0.38
CA ILE A 214 -4.07 -27.28 -0.44
C ILE A 214 -2.76 -27.55 -1.20
N PRO A 215 -2.13 -28.73 -1.01
CA PRO A 215 -0.90 -29.09 -1.71
C PRO A 215 -1.06 -29.09 -3.24
N GLY A 216 -0.03 -28.64 -3.95
CA GLY A 216 -0.01 -28.60 -5.41
C GLY A 216 -0.89 -27.51 -6.05
N SER A 217 -1.67 -26.77 -5.26
CA SER A 217 -2.42 -25.61 -5.76
C SER A 217 -1.48 -24.53 -6.33
N PRO A 218 -1.97 -23.64 -7.21
CA PRO A 218 -1.16 -22.55 -7.76
C PRO A 218 -0.49 -21.69 -6.68
N ILE A 219 -1.21 -21.39 -5.60
CA ILE A 219 -0.65 -20.62 -4.47
C ILE A 219 0.41 -21.41 -3.69
N ALA A 220 0.23 -22.73 -3.50
CA ALA A 220 1.26 -23.57 -2.88
C ALA A 220 2.56 -23.56 -3.69
N ARG A 221 2.46 -23.68 -5.02
CA ARG A 221 3.62 -23.60 -5.92
C ARG A 221 4.29 -22.23 -5.88
N LEU A 222 3.49 -21.16 -5.85
CA LEU A 222 4.00 -19.79 -5.76
C LEU A 222 4.77 -19.55 -4.47
N LEU A 223 4.20 -19.94 -3.32
CA LEU A 223 4.86 -19.79 -2.02
C LEU A 223 6.14 -20.61 -1.91
N ALA A 224 6.14 -21.84 -2.44
CA ALA A 224 7.33 -22.70 -2.43
C ALA A 224 8.51 -22.12 -3.22
N CYS A 225 8.24 -21.27 -4.22
CA CYS A 225 9.26 -20.60 -5.02
C CYS A 225 9.60 -19.18 -4.53
N SER A 226 8.92 -18.70 -3.49
CA SER A 226 9.07 -17.34 -2.99
C SER A 226 10.02 -17.29 -1.79
N PRO A 227 10.86 -16.24 -1.66
CA PRO A 227 11.64 -16.03 -0.44
C PRO A 227 10.71 -15.89 0.77
N ARG A 228 11.14 -16.39 1.92
CA ARG A 228 10.40 -16.21 3.18
C ARG A 228 10.65 -14.81 3.74
N LEU A 229 9.67 -14.29 4.46
CA LEU A 229 9.78 -12.99 5.11
C LEU A 229 10.80 -13.03 6.25
N ASP A 230 11.84 -12.22 6.11
CA ASP A 230 12.66 -11.67 7.18
C ASP A 230 12.98 -10.20 6.86
N SER A 231 13.56 -9.45 7.80
CA SER A 231 13.81 -8.00 7.62
C SER A 231 14.77 -7.69 6.45
N SER A 232 15.76 -8.55 6.20
CA SER A 232 16.69 -8.41 5.07
C SER A 232 16.08 -8.89 3.75
N ALA A 233 15.07 -9.76 3.82
CA ALA A 233 14.44 -10.38 2.68
C ALA A 233 13.65 -9.38 1.84
N LEU A 234 13.15 -8.27 2.40
CA LEU A 234 12.37 -7.31 1.62
C LEU A 234 13.22 -6.57 0.59
N GLU A 235 14.34 -5.99 1.02
CA GLU A 235 15.31 -5.34 0.12
C GLU A 235 15.94 -6.34 -0.84
N THR A 236 16.30 -7.52 -0.32
CA THR A 236 16.87 -8.61 -1.12
C THR A 236 15.87 -9.10 -2.17
N ALA A 237 14.59 -9.26 -1.83
CA ALA A 237 13.56 -9.71 -2.77
C ALA A 237 13.29 -8.68 -3.86
N LEU A 238 13.29 -7.39 -3.53
CA LEU A 238 13.21 -6.31 -4.53
C LEU A 238 14.42 -6.35 -5.47
N ALA A 239 15.63 -6.53 -4.94
CA ALA A 239 16.85 -6.58 -5.74
C ALA A 239 17.01 -7.87 -6.56
N ALA A 240 16.58 -9.01 -6.04
CA ALA A 240 16.72 -10.33 -6.66
C ALA A 240 15.54 -10.72 -7.57
N HIS A 241 14.53 -9.85 -7.71
CA HIS A 241 13.36 -10.13 -8.52
C HIS A 241 13.74 -10.43 -9.98
N ARG A 242 13.28 -11.59 -10.47
CA ARG A 242 13.45 -12.02 -11.85
C ARG A 242 12.12 -11.94 -12.59
N PRO A 243 11.93 -10.94 -13.47
CA PRO A 243 10.70 -10.80 -14.24
C PRO A 243 10.33 -12.08 -14.98
N GLY A 244 9.04 -12.39 -15.00
CA GLY A 244 8.42 -13.54 -15.66
C GLY A 244 8.22 -14.77 -14.77
N THR A 245 9.03 -14.96 -13.72
CA THR A 245 9.01 -16.21 -12.92
C THR A 245 7.69 -16.38 -12.17
N ALA A 246 7.23 -15.32 -11.49
CA ALA A 246 5.98 -15.35 -10.74
C ALA A 246 4.78 -15.44 -11.71
N ARG A 247 4.86 -14.71 -12.84
CA ARG A 247 3.81 -14.72 -13.87
C ARG A 247 3.57 -16.11 -14.42
N GLU A 248 4.61 -16.89 -14.71
CA GLU A 248 4.47 -18.23 -15.25
C GLU A 248 3.74 -19.18 -14.28
N ILE A 249 4.04 -19.09 -12.98
CA ILE A 249 3.32 -19.86 -11.95
C ILE A 249 1.84 -19.46 -11.92
N ALA A 250 1.54 -18.16 -11.98
CA ALA A 250 0.18 -17.64 -11.95
C ALA A 250 -0.67 -18.11 -13.15
N ARG A 251 -0.09 -18.45 -14.30
CA ARG A 251 -0.83 -18.95 -15.47
C ARG A 251 -1.64 -20.21 -15.16
N SER A 252 -1.17 -21.04 -14.23
CA SER A 252 -1.90 -22.23 -13.77
C SER A 252 -3.20 -21.92 -13.01
N ALA A 253 -3.43 -20.66 -12.64
CA ALA A 253 -4.68 -20.19 -12.05
C ALA A 253 -5.59 -19.43 -13.05
N PHE A 254 -5.04 -18.98 -14.19
CA PHE A 254 -5.69 -18.01 -15.08
C PHE A 254 -5.51 -18.34 -16.56
N ALA A 255 -6.56 -18.92 -17.17
CA ALA A 255 -6.69 -19.04 -18.62
C ALA A 255 -7.47 -17.85 -19.20
N GLU A 256 -7.50 -17.75 -20.53
CA GLU A 256 -8.36 -16.81 -21.26
C GLU A 256 -8.17 -15.33 -20.87
N GLN A 257 -6.96 -14.96 -20.47
CA GLN A 257 -6.63 -13.58 -20.09
C GLN A 257 -6.94 -12.61 -21.24
N GLY A 258 -7.69 -11.56 -20.94
CA GLY A 258 -8.16 -10.58 -21.93
C GLY A 258 -9.40 -10.98 -22.73
N ASN A 259 -10.00 -12.14 -22.44
CA ASN A 259 -11.24 -12.59 -23.07
C ASN A 259 -12.30 -13.02 -22.03
N ALA A 260 -12.04 -12.83 -20.73
CA ALA A 260 -12.85 -13.44 -19.69
C ALA A 260 -14.24 -12.81 -19.60
N LEU A 261 -14.33 -11.49 -19.73
CA LEU A 261 -15.60 -10.78 -19.76
C LEU A 261 -16.44 -11.13 -20.99
N GLU A 262 -15.81 -11.27 -22.15
CA GLU A 262 -16.48 -11.67 -23.39
C GLU A 262 -17.01 -13.11 -23.31
N ARG A 263 -16.19 -14.04 -22.83
CA ARG A 263 -16.59 -15.44 -22.63
C ARG A 263 -17.69 -15.58 -21.58
N LEU A 264 -17.56 -14.87 -20.46
CA LEU A 264 -18.60 -14.84 -19.43
C LEU A 264 -19.89 -14.28 -20.00
N ARG A 265 -19.84 -13.17 -20.77
CA ARG A 265 -21.02 -12.61 -21.43
C ARG A 265 -21.67 -13.64 -22.36
N ALA A 266 -20.90 -14.26 -23.26
CA ALA A 266 -21.44 -15.26 -24.19
C ALA A 266 -22.15 -16.39 -23.43
N ALA A 267 -21.53 -16.94 -22.39
CA ALA A 267 -22.11 -18.01 -21.58
C ALA A 267 -23.38 -17.58 -20.82
N LEU A 268 -23.42 -16.35 -20.30
CA LEU A 268 -24.60 -15.82 -19.63
C LEU A 268 -25.77 -15.61 -20.59
N TYR A 269 -25.50 -15.07 -21.79
CA TYR A 269 -26.53 -14.82 -22.79
C TYR A 269 -27.09 -16.11 -23.40
N GLU A 270 -26.26 -17.13 -23.58
CA GLU A 270 -26.70 -18.48 -23.96
C GLU A 270 -27.68 -19.06 -22.92
N LEU A 271 -27.36 -18.96 -21.63
CA LEU A 271 -28.25 -19.41 -20.54
C LEU A 271 -29.57 -18.63 -20.45
N LEU A 272 -29.58 -17.38 -20.93
CA LEU A 272 -30.77 -16.54 -20.99
C LEU A 272 -31.58 -16.75 -22.27
N GLU A 273 -31.07 -17.54 -23.23
CA GLU A 273 -31.66 -17.71 -24.56
C GLU A 273 -31.80 -16.37 -25.32
N LEU A 274 -30.81 -15.47 -25.14
CA LEU A 274 -30.79 -14.15 -25.75
C LEU A 274 -29.51 -13.94 -26.58
N PRO A 275 -29.56 -13.17 -27.68
CA PRO A 275 -28.33 -12.75 -28.37
C PRO A 275 -27.55 -11.74 -27.51
N PRO A 276 -26.21 -11.87 -27.40
CA PRO A 276 -25.39 -10.87 -26.72
C PRO A 276 -25.40 -9.54 -27.49
N PRO A 277 -25.32 -8.39 -26.80
CA PRO A 277 -25.17 -7.09 -27.44
C PRO A 277 -23.93 -7.05 -28.35
N PRO A 278 -24.00 -6.38 -29.52
CA PRO A 278 -22.90 -6.39 -30.49
C PRO A 278 -21.69 -5.53 -30.09
N ALA A 279 -21.84 -4.63 -29.11
CA ALA A 279 -20.73 -3.81 -28.61
C ALA A 279 -19.70 -4.68 -27.86
N PRO A 280 -18.39 -4.38 -27.91
CA PRO A 280 -17.40 -5.12 -27.12
C PRO A 280 -17.61 -4.90 -25.61
N VAL A 281 -17.23 -5.89 -24.79
CA VAL A 281 -17.16 -5.72 -23.33
C VAL A 281 -15.82 -5.09 -22.96
N GLU A 282 -15.87 -3.87 -22.46
CA GLU A 282 -14.69 -3.17 -21.96
C GLU A 282 -14.59 -3.30 -20.43
N PRO A 283 -13.48 -3.83 -19.88
CA PRO A 283 -13.28 -3.86 -18.44
C PRO A 283 -13.23 -2.45 -17.86
N ARG A 284 -14.10 -2.15 -16.90
CA ARG A 284 -14.06 -0.87 -16.18
C ARG A 284 -12.75 -0.78 -15.35
N PRO A 285 -11.90 0.24 -15.57
CA PRO A 285 -10.69 0.44 -14.78
C PRO A 285 -10.99 0.58 -13.29
N LEU A 286 -10.02 0.20 -12.44
CA LEU A 286 -10.16 0.30 -10.99
C LEU A 286 -10.14 1.78 -10.54
N PRO A 287 -10.93 2.15 -9.51
CA PRO A 287 -10.90 3.50 -8.97
C PRO A 287 -9.55 3.79 -8.30
N PRO A 288 -9.11 5.06 -8.25
CA PRO A 288 -7.94 5.44 -7.46
C PRO A 288 -8.14 5.08 -5.98
N PRO A 289 -7.10 4.57 -5.30
CA PRO A 289 -7.17 4.29 -3.87
C PRO A 289 -7.20 5.57 -3.04
N THR A 290 -7.68 5.43 -1.82
CA THR A 290 -7.71 6.47 -0.79
C THR A 290 -6.29 6.85 -0.38
N THR A 291 -6.05 8.14 -0.23
CA THR A 291 -4.77 8.64 0.28
C THR A 291 -4.60 8.24 1.75
N PRO A 292 -3.52 7.53 2.12
CA PRO A 292 -3.26 7.19 3.51
C PRO A 292 -2.92 8.44 4.34
N ARG A 293 -3.08 8.33 5.65
CA ARG A 293 -2.62 9.36 6.59
C ARG A 293 -1.08 9.37 6.58
N ALA A 294 -0.48 10.56 6.63
CA ALA A 294 0.95 10.68 6.87
C ALA A 294 1.22 10.69 8.39
N PRO A 295 2.35 10.12 8.86
CA PRO A 295 2.75 10.26 10.26
C PRO A 295 2.89 11.73 10.63
N ALA A 296 2.33 12.10 11.78
CA ALA A 296 2.37 13.47 12.27
C ALA A 296 3.75 13.87 12.83
N ALA A 297 4.55 12.88 13.23
CA ALA A 297 5.88 13.07 13.78
C ALA A 297 6.82 11.91 13.38
N PHE A 298 8.08 12.26 13.20
CA PHE A 298 9.15 11.35 12.85
C PHE A 298 10.26 11.40 13.90
N ALA A 299 10.79 10.23 14.22
CA ALA A 299 12.09 10.10 14.81
C ALA A 299 13.13 10.09 13.69
N VAL A 300 14.16 10.92 13.84
CA VAL A 300 15.08 11.24 12.75
C VAL A 300 16.50 10.89 13.14
N ASP A 301 17.13 10.09 12.30
CA ASP A 301 18.55 9.80 12.34
C ASP A 301 19.30 10.59 11.26
N ILE A 302 20.44 11.14 11.66
CA ILE A 302 21.26 12.01 10.82
C ILE A 302 22.68 11.46 10.76
N ARG A 303 23.25 11.41 9.56
CA ARG A 303 24.69 11.22 9.33
C ARG A 303 25.21 12.29 8.41
N ILE A 304 26.25 13.01 8.84
CA ILE A 304 26.87 14.10 8.07
C ILE A 304 28.23 13.62 7.56
N ASP A 305 28.48 13.79 6.27
CA ASP A 305 29.75 13.52 5.61
C ASP A 305 30.06 14.66 4.61
N GLY A 306 30.99 15.54 4.99
CA GLY A 306 31.22 16.79 4.26
C GLY A 306 29.94 17.63 4.16
N SER A 307 29.53 18.02 2.94
CA SER A 307 28.28 18.74 2.66
C SER A 307 27.08 17.82 2.42
N THR A 308 27.24 16.51 2.61
CA THR A 308 26.16 15.52 2.45
C THR A 308 25.54 15.19 3.81
N VAL A 309 24.23 15.40 3.93
CA VAL A 309 23.46 15.07 5.12
C VAL A 309 22.48 13.95 4.77
N ARG A 310 22.71 12.77 5.33
CA ARG A 310 21.84 11.60 5.19
C ARG A 310 20.77 11.64 6.28
N VAL A 311 19.52 11.54 5.87
CA VAL A 311 18.34 11.57 6.74
C VAL A 311 17.60 10.25 6.61
N GLU A 312 17.38 9.60 7.75
CA GLU A 312 16.52 8.44 7.86
C GLU A 312 15.40 8.76 8.85
N ARG A 313 14.16 8.46 8.49
CA ARG A 313 12.98 8.76 9.31
C ARG A 313 12.17 7.51 9.58
N LEU A 314 11.81 7.34 10.85
CA LEU A 314 10.86 6.35 11.34
C LEU A 314 9.70 7.06 12.04
N PRO A 315 8.47 6.53 12.04
CA PRO A 315 7.36 7.12 12.79
C PRO A 315 7.65 7.24 14.30
N ALA A 316 7.42 8.42 14.88
CA ALA A 316 7.94 8.78 16.20
C ALA A 316 7.41 7.92 17.38
N HIS A 317 6.21 7.35 17.28
CA HIS A 317 5.55 6.64 18.39
C HIS A 317 6.13 5.26 18.71
N THR A 318 7.18 4.83 18.01
CA THR A 318 7.60 3.42 17.99
C THR A 318 9.10 3.18 18.09
N THR A 319 9.93 4.22 18.03
CA THR A 319 11.37 4.05 18.19
C THR A 319 11.75 3.91 19.67
N THR A 320 12.59 2.93 19.97
CA THR A 320 13.27 2.76 21.27
C THR A 320 14.75 3.12 21.21
N SER A 321 15.26 3.45 20.02
CA SER A 321 16.66 3.78 19.79
C SER A 321 16.94 5.27 20.01
N ALA A 322 18.18 5.58 20.38
CA ALA A 322 18.64 6.96 20.47
C ALA A 322 18.62 7.58 19.06
N VAL A 323 17.73 8.55 18.85
CA VAL A 323 17.63 9.30 17.61
C VAL A 323 18.25 10.68 17.74
N HIS A 324 18.62 11.32 16.63
CA HIS A 324 19.19 12.66 16.67
C HIS A 324 18.15 13.69 17.16
N HIS A 325 16.92 13.63 16.64
CA HIS A 325 15.82 14.50 17.07
C HIS A 325 14.46 13.93 16.66
N LEU A 326 13.39 14.49 17.26
CA LEU A 326 12.03 14.35 16.73
C LEU A 326 11.70 15.56 15.85
N ALA A 327 11.03 15.30 14.72
CA ALA A 327 10.48 16.30 13.82
C ALA A 327 8.97 16.11 13.70
N ALA A 328 8.17 17.15 13.95
CA ALA A 328 6.73 17.03 13.98
C ALA A 328 6.01 18.16 13.23
N GLU A 329 4.88 17.81 12.61
CA GLU A 329 3.99 18.77 11.98
C GLU A 329 3.06 19.41 13.03
N HIS A 330 3.26 20.69 13.31
CA HIS A 330 2.44 21.45 14.24
C HIS A 330 0.99 21.58 13.74
N GLY A 331 0.02 21.34 14.63
CA GLY A 331 -1.41 21.31 14.31
C GLY A 331 -1.91 19.95 13.80
N THR A 332 -1.01 19.00 13.53
CA THR A 332 -1.36 17.60 13.25
C THR A 332 -0.82 16.68 14.34
N ALA A 333 0.42 16.91 14.80
CA ALA A 333 1.01 16.17 15.91
C ALA A 333 0.34 16.51 17.24
N GLY A 334 0.27 15.51 18.12
CA GLY A 334 -0.22 15.72 19.48
C GLY A 334 0.75 16.58 20.30
N GLU A 335 0.22 17.29 21.29
CA GLU A 335 0.99 18.28 22.08
C GLU A 335 2.24 17.70 22.74
N ARG A 336 2.19 16.42 23.18
CA ARG A 336 3.37 15.72 23.71
C ARG A 336 4.49 15.60 22.68
N GLN A 337 4.15 15.18 21.45
CA GLN A 337 5.12 15.07 20.36
C GLN A 337 5.68 16.46 20.02
N ALA A 338 4.82 17.47 19.99
CA ALA A 338 5.25 18.83 19.69
C ALA A 338 6.26 19.37 20.72
N ARG A 339 6.00 19.18 22.02
CA ARG A 339 6.90 19.60 23.12
C ARG A 339 8.24 18.89 23.14
N SER A 340 8.30 17.66 22.64
CA SER A 340 9.53 16.85 22.57
C SER A 340 10.27 16.98 21.23
N SER A 341 9.74 17.75 20.28
CA SER A 341 10.33 17.89 18.95
C SER A 341 11.43 18.94 18.91
N GLY A 342 12.57 18.56 18.33
CA GLY A 342 13.65 19.50 18.02
C GLY A 342 13.33 20.36 16.80
N VAL A 343 12.50 19.83 15.88
CA VAL A 343 11.99 20.52 14.70
C VAL A 343 10.47 20.53 14.72
N LEU A 344 9.87 21.72 14.70
CA LEU A 344 8.44 21.90 14.47
C LEU A 344 8.23 22.55 13.12
N TYR A 345 7.47 21.90 12.25
CA TYR A 345 7.15 22.45 10.95
C TYR A 345 5.65 22.53 10.69
N ARG A 346 5.25 23.35 9.72
CA ARG A 346 3.90 23.30 9.17
C ARG A 346 3.92 23.52 7.66
N ARG A 347 2.90 23.03 6.98
CA ARG A 347 2.67 23.32 5.55
C ARG A 347 1.78 24.56 5.42
N ALA A 348 2.19 25.51 4.58
CA ALA A 348 1.33 26.63 4.20
C ALA A 348 0.09 26.09 3.50
N ARG A 349 -1.09 26.64 3.83
CA ARG A 349 -2.36 26.20 3.21
C ARG A 349 -2.87 27.31 2.29
N PRO A 350 -3.57 26.95 1.19
CA PRO A 350 -4.26 27.97 0.41
C PRO A 350 -5.32 28.66 1.31
N PRO A 351 -5.55 29.98 1.12
CA PRO A 351 -6.58 30.68 1.87
C PRO A 351 -7.94 30.01 1.70
N SER A 352 -8.66 29.79 2.81
CA SER A 352 -10.06 29.38 2.73
C SER A 352 -10.89 30.58 2.25
N GLU A 353 -11.51 30.48 1.08
CA GLU A 353 -12.35 31.55 0.50
C GLU A 353 -13.64 31.83 1.29
N ALA A 354 -13.98 30.98 2.27
CA ALA A 354 -15.31 30.94 2.87
C ALA A 354 -15.49 31.78 4.15
N ALA A 355 -14.45 32.41 4.69
CA ALA A 355 -14.53 33.11 5.99
C ALA A 355 -14.38 34.65 5.85
N PRO A 356 -15.42 35.46 6.17
CA PRO A 356 -15.37 36.92 6.08
C PRO A 356 -14.46 37.59 7.13
N HIS A 357 -14.17 36.90 8.24
CA HIS A 357 -13.22 37.34 9.26
C HIS A 357 -12.07 36.33 9.34
N ARG A 358 -10.83 36.79 9.15
CA ARG A 358 -9.63 35.93 9.15
C ARG A 358 -8.50 36.53 9.98
N SER A 359 -7.81 35.66 10.72
CA SER A 359 -6.54 35.95 11.38
C SER A 359 -5.56 34.86 10.95
N VAL A 360 -4.47 35.25 10.31
CA VAL A 360 -3.45 34.35 9.76
C VAL A 360 -2.09 34.79 10.27
N TRP A 361 -1.20 33.82 10.44
CA TRP A 361 0.17 34.11 10.78
C TRP A 361 0.96 34.53 9.53
N THR A 362 1.95 35.39 9.71
CA THR A 362 3.08 35.46 8.77
C THR A 362 4.06 34.32 9.06
N VAL A 363 4.92 33.97 8.10
CA VAL A 363 6.03 33.02 8.32
C VAL A 363 6.88 33.44 9.53
N ASP A 364 7.27 34.71 9.58
CA ASP A 364 8.11 35.24 10.66
C ASP A 364 7.39 35.24 12.01
N GLY A 365 6.11 35.60 12.03
CA GLY A 365 5.31 35.62 13.26
C GLY A 365 5.12 34.20 13.82
N TRP A 366 4.74 33.25 12.96
CA TRP A 366 4.53 31.87 13.38
C TRP A 366 5.83 31.20 13.86
N THR A 367 6.93 31.35 13.11
CA THR A 367 8.20 30.71 13.49
C THR A 367 8.75 31.27 14.80
N ALA A 368 8.62 32.58 15.07
CA ALA A 368 8.96 33.16 16.39
C ALA A 368 8.08 32.58 17.49
N HIS A 369 6.75 32.63 17.29
CA HIS A 369 5.78 32.15 18.26
C HIS A 369 6.02 30.69 18.66
N ILE A 370 6.29 29.80 17.69
CA ILE A 370 6.58 28.39 17.97
C ILE A 370 7.86 28.22 18.79
N LEU A 371 8.91 28.99 18.49
CA LEU A 371 10.14 28.93 19.28
C LEU A 371 9.90 29.48 20.69
N ASP A 372 9.06 30.48 20.88
CA ASP A 372 8.75 30.99 22.22
C ASP A 372 7.91 29.99 23.04
N ASP A 373 6.88 29.41 22.43
CA ASP A 373 5.90 28.55 23.12
C ASP A 373 6.39 27.11 23.36
N TYR A 374 7.36 26.62 22.56
CA TYR A 374 7.89 25.27 22.65
C TYR A 374 9.39 25.27 22.96
N PRO A 375 9.80 25.35 24.25
CA PRO A 375 11.21 25.40 24.68
C PRO A 375 12.11 24.28 24.12
N GLY A 376 11.55 23.07 23.91
CA GLY A 376 12.27 21.93 23.33
C GLY A 376 12.54 22.06 21.82
N CYS A 377 11.76 22.88 21.12
CA CYS A 377 11.95 23.18 19.71
C CYS A 377 13.18 24.08 19.53
N ARG A 378 14.13 23.64 18.69
CA ARG A 378 15.33 24.41 18.33
C ARG A 378 15.21 25.02 16.93
N THR A 379 14.38 24.45 16.07
CA THR A 379 14.09 24.96 14.73
C THR A 379 12.60 24.92 14.42
N ALA A 380 12.02 26.08 14.12
CA ALA A 380 10.68 26.19 13.57
C ALA A 380 10.75 26.39 12.06
N ALA A 381 9.88 25.74 11.28
CA ALA A 381 9.94 25.82 9.82
C ALA A 381 8.57 25.84 9.15
N VAL A 382 8.48 26.54 8.02
CA VAL A 382 7.31 26.56 7.16
C VAL A 382 7.66 25.97 5.80
N ILE A 383 6.88 24.99 5.36
CA ILE A 383 6.93 24.45 4.01
C ILE A 383 5.98 25.28 3.15
N LEU A 384 6.52 26.11 2.27
CA LEU A 384 5.76 27.01 1.39
C LEU A 384 5.31 26.31 0.09
N SER A 385 6.12 25.37 -0.38
CA SER A 385 5.86 24.53 -1.55
C SER A 385 6.70 23.25 -1.45
N PRO A 386 6.54 22.27 -2.37
CA PRO A 386 7.41 21.09 -2.42
C PRO A 386 8.91 21.40 -2.62
N THR A 387 9.27 22.61 -3.02
CA THR A 387 10.66 23.02 -3.31
C THR A 387 11.14 24.23 -2.52
N GLN A 388 10.29 24.81 -1.66
CA GLN A 388 10.62 26.03 -0.93
C GLN A 388 10.13 25.93 0.51
N CYS A 389 11.06 26.15 1.44
CA CYS A 389 10.76 26.24 2.87
C CYS A 389 11.47 27.45 3.48
N VAL A 390 11.02 27.86 4.65
CA VAL A 390 11.73 28.82 5.51
C VAL A 390 11.94 28.17 6.87
N ALA A 391 13.17 28.16 7.35
CA ALA A 391 13.54 27.60 8.65
C ALA A 391 14.14 28.70 9.54
N ARG A 392 13.84 28.66 10.83
CA ARG A 392 14.38 29.60 11.82
C ARG A 392 14.87 28.82 13.04
N THR A 393 16.13 29.01 13.41
CA THR A 393 16.67 28.53 14.69
C THR A 393 16.45 29.57 15.78
N ARG A 394 16.55 29.19 17.06
CA ARG A 394 16.40 30.12 18.19
C ARG A 394 17.37 31.32 18.17
N SER A 395 18.60 31.09 17.73
CA SER A 395 19.69 32.07 17.77
C SER A 395 19.97 32.70 16.41
N GLY A 396 19.26 32.26 15.35
CA GLY A 396 19.56 32.62 13.97
C GLY A 396 18.47 33.45 13.32
N THR A 397 18.85 34.13 12.23
CA THR A 397 17.91 34.73 11.30
C THR A 397 17.20 33.63 10.49
N PRO A 398 16.00 33.88 9.95
CA PRO A 398 15.35 32.89 9.10
C PRO A 398 16.18 32.63 7.84
N VAL A 399 16.21 31.36 7.43
CA VAL A 399 16.93 30.83 6.28
C VAL A 399 15.90 30.33 5.26
N SER A 400 16.01 30.80 4.02
CA SER A 400 15.30 30.22 2.88
C SER A 400 16.00 28.93 2.45
N VAL A 401 15.19 27.90 2.25
CA VAL A 401 15.62 26.55 1.86
C VAL A 401 14.99 26.24 0.50
N HIS A 402 15.81 26.15 -0.53
CA HIS A 402 15.38 25.74 -1.86
C HIS A 402 15.81 24.30 -2.15
N ILE A 403 14.87 23.44 -2.52
CA ILE A 403 15.08 22.02 -2.78
C ILE A 403 15.00 21.80 -4.29
N GLU A 404 16.10 21.38 -4.91
CA GLU A 404 16.11 21.04 -6.32
C GLU A 404 15.50 19.65 -6.53
N PRO A 405 14.41 19.53 -7.32
CA PRO A 405 13.91 18.23 -7.74
C PRO A 405 14.97 17.52 -8.58
N ARG A 406 15.12 16.21 -8.40
CA ARG A 406 16.02 15.42 -9.27
C ARG A 406 15.26 14.77 -10.41
N THR A 407 15.95 14.57 -11.52
CA THR A 407 15.43 13.73 -12.61
C THR A 407 16.03 12.32 -12.51
N GLU A 408 15.20 11.29 -12.59
CA GLU A 408 15.61 9.88 -12.59
C GLU A 408 14.72 9.11 -13.58
N ASN A 409 15.32 8.46 -14.58
CA ASN A 409 14.59 7.69 -15.61
C ASN A 409 13.44 8.48 -16.28
N GLY A 410 13.67 9.77 -16.58
CA GLY A 410 12.67 10.66 -17.20
C GLY A 410 11.56 11.14 -16.25
N ARG A 411 11.63 10.82 -14.96
CA ARG A 411 10.69 11.31 -13.93
C ARG A 411 11.32 12.39 -13.09
N VAL A 412 10.54 13.42 -12.76
CA VAL A 412 10.93 14.44 -11.78
C VAL A 412 10.51 13.96 -10.40
N LEU A 413 11.48 13.85 -9.50
CA LEU A 413 11.28 13.38 -8.13
C LEU A 413 11.43 14.54 -7.16
N TYR A 414 10.49 14.62 -6.22
CA TYR A 414 10.49 15.58 -5.12
C TYR A 414 10.81 14.84 -3.83
N ALA A 415 11.67 15.44 -3.00
CA ALA A 415 11.84 15.01 -1.61
C ALA A 415 10.63 15.44 -0.77
N ASP A 416 10.35 14.75 0.34
CA ASP A 416 9.50 15.33 1.38
C ASP A 416 10.26 16.50 2.02
N PRO A 417 9.75 17.74 1.95
CA PRO A 417 10.45 18.88 2.51
C PRO A 417 10.70 18.76 4.02
N ALA A 418 9.88 17.99 4.75
CA ALA A 418 10.13 17.72 6.17
C ALA A 418 11.44 16.96 6.41
N ALA A 419 11.82 16.02 5.54
CA ALA A 419 13.13 15.34 5.63
C ALA A 419 14.28 16.32 5.38
N VAL A 420 14.12 17.22 4.41
CA VAL A 420 15.13 18.26 4.12
C VAL A 420 15.26 19.24 5.28
N LEU A 421 14.15 19.64 5.91
CA LEU A 421 14.19 20.51 7.09
C LEU A 421 14.94 19.88 8.26
N SER A 422 14.87 18.56 8.43
CA SER A 422 15.70 17.84 9.40
C SER A 422 17.20 17.87 9.05
N ALA A 423 17.56 17.75 7.76
CA ALA A 423 18.94 17.91 7.32
C ALA A 423 19.47 19.33 7.60
N VAL A 424 18.67 20.34 7.26
CA VAL A 424 19.00 21.76 7.49
C VAL A 424 19.10 22.04 8.99
N HIS A 425 18.19 21.52 9.80
CA HIS A 425 18.25 21.63 11.26
C HIS A 425 19.58 21.10 11.82
N ALA A 426 19.98 19.89 11.43
CA ALA A 426 21.23 19.31 11.91
C ALA A 426 22.45 20.12 11.46
N TRP A 427 22.43 20.65 10.23
CA TRP A 427 23.49 21.52 9.74
C TRP A 427 23.60 22.81 10.56
N LEU A 428 22.50 23.56 10.69
CA LEU A 428 22.46 24.86 11.37
C LEU A 428 22.80 24.79 12.87
N LEU A 429 22.72 23.61 13.48
CA LEU A 429 23.12 23.40 14.88
C LEU A 429 24.57 22.94 15.05
N GLY A 430 25.19 22.40 13.99
CA GLY A 430 26.54 21.86 14.02
C GLY A 430 27.60 22.77 13.40
N TYR A 431 27.19 23.73 12.57
CA TYR A 431 28.09 24.58 11.78
C TYR A 431 27.64 26.03 11.80
N ASP A 432 28.60 26.94 11.96
CA ASP A 432 28.34 28.40 11.96
C ASP A 432 28.15 28.97 10.55
N ASP A 433 28.74 28.31 9.54
CA ASP A 433 28.67 28.74 8.14
C ASP A 433 27.42 28.22 7.44
N LEU A 434 26.76 29.11 6.70
CA LEU A 434 25.71 28.76 5.74
C LEU A 434 26.37 28.34 4.42
N PRO A 435 26.38 27.03 4.07
CA PRO A 435 26.91 26.59 2.79
C PRO A 435 26.02 27.12 1.67
N ALA A 436 26.62 27.40 0.51
CA ALA A 436 25.84 27.74 -0.67
C ALA A 436 24.88 26.60 -1.05
N VAL A 437 25.34 25.35 -0.95
CA VAL A 437 24.58 24.14 -1.27
C VAL A 437 24.97 23.00 -0.34
N LEU A 438 23.97 22.26 0.16
CA LEU A 438 24.10 20.96 0.83
C LEU A 438 23.38 19.87 0.03
N THR A 439 23.81 18.63 0.18
CA THR A 439 23.09 17.48 -0.41
C THR A 439 22.31 16.76 0.69
N CYS A 440 20.98 16.80 0.63
CA CYS A 440 20.14 15.98 1.50
C CYS A 440 19.92 14.62 0.84
N VAL A 441 20.36 13.54 1.50
CA VAL A 441 20.07 12.17 1.05
C VAL A 441 18.92 11.60 1.86
N SER A 442 17.80 11.34 1.19
CA SER A 442 16.60 10.75 1.77
C SER A 442 16.08 9.64 0.85
N GLY A 443 15.67 8.50 1.41
CA GLY A 443 15.20 7.35 0.62
C GLY A 443 16.24 6.83 -0.39
N GLY A 444 17.53 6.88 -0.02
CA GLY A 444 18.66 6.53 -0.89
C GLY A 444 18.96 7.53 -2.00
N ARG A 445 18.28 8.69 -2.05
CA ARG A 445 18.39 9.67 -3.13
C ARG A 445 18.92 11.00 -2.62
N GLY A 446 19.96 11.53 -3.26
CA GLY A 446 20.48 12.88 -3.02
C GLY A 446 19.65 13.95 -3.72
N PHE A 447 19.36 15.03 -3.01
CA PHE A 447 18.71 16.24 -3.49
C PHE A 447 19.60 17.43 -3.13
N ALA A 448 19.90 18.30 -4.12
CA ALA A 448 20.62 19.52 -3.87
C ALA A 448 19.70 20.52 -3.14
N VAL A 449 20.23 21.15 -2.11
CA VAL A 449 19.50 22.06 -1.24
C VAL A 449 20.33 23.33 -1.10
N SER A 450 19.81 24.42 -1.64
CA SER A 450 20.45 25.74 -1.53
C SER A 450 19.92 26.46 -0.30
N LEU A 451 20.83 27.03 0.48
CA LEU A 451 20.51 27.82 1.66
C LEU A 451 20.88 29.28 1.44
N ALA A 452 19.97 30.18 1.78
CA ALA A 452 20.22 31.62 1.74
C ALA A 452 19.49 32.31 2.90
N PRO A 453 19.90 33.52 3.30
CA PRO A 453 19.08 34.33 4.20
C PRO A 453 17.67 34.51 3.62
N ALA A 454 16.64 34.35 4.45
CA ALA A 454 15.27 34.52 4.01
C ALA A 454 15.01 35.98 3.61
N THR A 455 14.24 36.16 2.54
CA THR A 455 13.82 37.49 2.08
C THR A 455 12.70 38.05 2.96
N ALA A 456 12.56 39.38 3.01
CA ALA A 456 11.46 40.03 3.71
C ALA A 456 10.07 39.61 3.16
N GLY A 457 9.98 39.27 1.87
CA GLY A 457 8.76 38.78 1.24
C GLY A 457 8.40 37.35 1.69
N GLU A 458 9.40 36.48 1.89
CA GLU A 458 9.17 35.16 2.48
C GLU A 458 8.73 35.28 3.94
N GLY A 459 9.37 36.17 4.72
CA GLY A 459 9.03 36.38 6.13
C GLY A 459 7.62 36.93 6.37
N THR A 460 7.16 37.84 5.51
CA THR A 460 5.83 38.47 5.62
C THR A 460 4.69 37.67 4.94
N ARG A 461 5.00 36.56 4.28
CA ARG A 461 4.00 35.71 3.61
C ARG A 461 2.98 35.13 4.60
N GLU A 462 1.70 35.24 4.26
CA GLU A 462 0.56 34.67 5.02
C GLU A 462 0.56 33.12 4.93
N LEU A 463 0.17 32.45 6.04
CA LEU A 463 0.15 30.98 6.21
C LEU A 463 -1.21 30.31 6.20
#